data_AF-A0A5Q0UPW4-F1
#
_entry.id   AF-A0A5Q0UPW4-F1
#
_cell.length_a   1.000
_cell.length_b   1.000
_cell.length_c   1.000
_cell.angle_alpha   90.00
_cell.angle_beta   90.00
_cell.angle_gamma   90.00
#
_symmetry.space_group_name_H-M   'P 1'
#
loop_
_entity.id
_entity.type
_entity.pdbx_description
1 polymer ?
#
loop_
_entity_poly.entity_id
_entity_poly.type
_entity_poly.pdbx_seq_one_letter_code
_entity_poly.pdbx_strand_id
1 'polypeptide(L)'
;MSTRATDAGSLDTRPGTASVAVAVAAGLVTVLVSATTLLAGAVGLCALVVVSFGVRRGSRLLHRIGSAGLFGAVLLAGVAGTEPVPMLVAAGAAVVAWDAGEHGIDLGRQLGHAAVSTRAQLAHVGVTVAVGSAVAVVGYVVYDAASTGQPTTAIALSLGAALLFTYALDR
;
A
#
# COMPACT_ATOMS: atom_id res chain seq x y z
N MET A 1 -24.41 -25.51 -38.72
CA MET A 1 -23.52 -26.22 -37.78
C MET A 1 -22.39 -25.26 -37.43
N SER A 2 -22.48 -24.64 -36.25
CA SER A 2 -21.69 -23.48 -35.83
C SER A 2 -20.43 -23.93 -35.09
N THR A 3 -19.28 -23.91 -35.76
CA THR A 3 -17.97 -24.23 -35.17
C THR A 3 -17.05 -23.02 -35.25
N ARG A 4 -17.43 -21.93 -34.57
CA ARG A 4 -16.59 -20.70 -34.49
C ARG A 4 -16.49 -20.09 -33.08
N ALA A 5 -16.76 -20.85 -32.02
CA ALA A 5 -16.87 -20.31 -30.67
C ALA A 5 -15.77 -20.74 -29.68
N THR A 6 -14.75 -21.51 -30.09
CA THR A 6 -13.72 -22.02 -29.15
C THR A 6 -12.35 -21.34 -29.25
N ASP A 7 -12.16 -20.39 -30.16
CA ASP A 7 -10.90 -19.62 -30.31
C ASP A 7 -11.03 -18.12 -29.96
N ALA A 8 -12.09 -17.75 -29.23
CA ALA A 8 -12.25 -16.40 -28.68
C ALA A 8 -11.53 -16.27 -27.33
N GLY A 9 -10.20 -16.12 -27.41
CA GLY A 9 -9.39 -15.33 -26.48
C GLY A 9 -9.23 -15.85 -25.06
N SER A 10 -8.23 -16.72 -24.82
CA SER A 10 -7.65 -16.84 -23.48
C SER A 10 -6.94 -15.53 -23.15
N LEU A 11 -7.64 -14.60 -22.48
CA LEU A 11 -7.03 -13.38 -21.97
C LEU A 11 -5.92 -13.76 -20.99
N ASP A 12 -4.69 -13.28 -21.23
CA ASP A 12 -3.61 -13.44 -20.27
C ASP A 12 -4.00 -12.71 -18.98
N THR A 13 -4.26 -13.46 -17.92
CA THR A 13 -4.75 -12.90 -16.64
C THR A 13 -3.64 -12.33 -15.77
N ARG A 14 -2.39 -12.34 -16.26
CA ARG A 14 -1.24 -11.77 -15.54
C ARG A 14 -1.36 -10.25 -15.40
N PRO A 15 -0.96 -9.69 -14.26
CA PRO A 15 -0.96 -8.24 -14.07
C PRO A 15 -0.07 -7.50 -15.07
N GLY A 16 -0.46 -6.29 -15.42
CA GLY A 16 0.33 -5.41 -16.30
C GLY A 16 1.71 -5.10 -15.73
N THR A 17 2.71 -4.94 -16.61
CA THR A 17 4.11 -4.68 -16.22
C THR A 17 4.28 -3.39 -15.42
N ALA A 18 3.47 -2.36 -15.71
CA ALA A 18 3.46 -1.10 -14.97
C ALA A 18 3.07 -1.31 -13.49
N SER A 19 2.02 -2.09 -13.21
CA SER A 19 1.58 -2.38 -11.85
C SER A 19 2.63 -3.20 -11.08
N VAL A 20 3.27 -4.17 -11.75
CA VAL A 20 4.40 -4.93 -11.18
C VAL A 20 5.55 -4.00 -10.82
N ALA A 21 5.95 -3.12 -11.72
CA ALA A 21 7.06 -2.21 -11.52
C ALA A 21 6.81 -1.25 -10.34
N VAL A 22 5.62 -0.64 -10.28
CA VAL A 22 5.24 0.26 -9.18
C VAL A 22 5.21 -0.50 -7.85
N ALA A 23 4.58 -1.68 -7.83
CA ALA A 23 4.45 -2.48 -6.61
C ALA A 23 5.83 -2.86 -6.03
N VAL A 24 6.74 -3.32 -6.89
CA VAL A 24 8.10 -3.71 -6.49
C VAL A 24 8.95 -2.50 -6.09
N ALA A 25 8.86 -1.39 -6.83
CA ALA A 25 9.61 -0.17 -6.50
C ALA A 25 9.19 0.42 -5.15
N ALA A 26 7.88 0.53 -4.90
CA ALA A 26 7.36 1.02 -3.63
C ALA A 26 7.67 0.03 -2.48
N GLY A 27 7.60 -1.27 -2.74
CA GLY A 27 8.04 -2.29 -1.79
C GLY A 27 9.53 -2.16 -1.45
N LEU A 28 10.39 -1.90 -2.42
CA LEU A 28 11.82 -1.68 -2.21
C LEU A 28 12.08 -0.44 -1.34
N VAL A 29 11.37 0.66 -1.58
CA VAL A 29 11.44 1.86 -0.72
C VAL A 29 11.07 1.51 0.72
N THR A 30 9.99 0.73 0.92
CA THR A 30 9.57 0.26 2.25
C THR A 30 10.71 -0.48 2.96
N VAL A 31 11.36 -1.42 2.26
CA VAL A 31 12.47 -2.20 2.81
C VAL A 31 13.65 -1.31 3.18
N LEU A 32 14.08 -0.44 2.26
CA LEU A 32 15.25 0.41 2.47
C LEU A 32 15.05 1.37 3.66
N VAL A 33 13.86 1.94 3.80
CA VAL A 33 13.56 2.87 4.89
C VAL A 33 13.34 2.13 6.22
N SER A 34 12.77 0.93 6.19
CA SER A 34 12.49 0.14 7.42
C SER A 34 13.67 -0.70 7.90
N ALA A 35 14.74 -0.83 7.13
CA ALA A 35 15.90 -1.66 7.46
C ALA A 35 16.80 -1.02 8.55
N THR A 36 16.20 -0.53 9.64
CA THR A 36 16.91 0.05 10.79
C THR A 36 17.47 -1.03 11.73
N THR A 37 16.96 -2.26 11.63
CA THR A 37 17.50 -3.44 12.31
C THR A 37 17.65 -4.59 11.33
N LEU A 38 18.53 -5.56 11.66
CA LEU A 38 18.70 -6.76 10.83
C LEU A 38 17.39 -7.54 10.69
N LEU A 39 16.60 -7.64 11.75
CA LEU A 39 15.32 -8.34 11.74
C LEU A 39 14.30 -7.62 10.84
N ALA A 40 14.14 -6.31 10.97
CA ALA A 40 13.22 -5.53 10.12
C ALA A 40 13.64 -5.59 8.65
N GLY A 41 14.93 -5.47 8.36
CA GLY A 41 15.47 -5.61 6.99
C GLY A 41 15.23 -7.00 6.41
N ALA A 42 15.49 -8.07 7.17
CA ALA A 42 15.27 -9.44 6.73
C ALA A 42 13.79 -9.74 6.45
N VAL A 43 12.90 -9.33 7.36
CA VAL A 43 11.44 -9.45 7.17
C VAL A 43 10.99 -8.67 5.94
N GLY A 44 11.47 -7.43 5.78
CA GLY A 44 11.17 -6.58 4.63
C GLY A 44 11.60 -7.21 3.31
N LEU A 45 12.83 -7.73 3.22
CA LEU A 45 13.33 -8.40 2.01
C LEU A 45 12.53 -9.66 1.68
N CYS A 46 12.27 -10.52 2.67
CA CYS A 46 11.44 -11.71 2.48
C CYS A 46 10.03 -11.33 1.99
N ALA A 47 9.42 -10.32 2.61
CA ALA A 47 8.11 -9.80 2.22
C ALA A 47 8.11 -9.25 0.79
N LEU A 48 9.15 -8.50 0.38
CA LEU A 48 9.31 -7.97 -0.97
C LEU A 48 9.39 -9.09 -2.02
N VAL A 49 10.09 -10.19 -1.71
CA VAL A 49 10.14 -11.37 -2.58
C VAL A 49 8.74 -11.98 -2.75
N VAL A 50 7.99 -12.11 -1.65
CA VAL A 50 6.62 -12.65 -1.67
C VAL A 50 5.67 -11.73 -2.45
N VAL A 51 5.73 -10.40 -2.27
CA VAL A 51 4.98 -9.41 -3.07
C VAL A 51 5.31 -9.56 -4.54
N SER A 52 6.60 -9.54 -4.89
CA SER A 52 7.08 -9.63 -6.27
C SER A 52 6.55 -10.88 -6.97
N PHE A 53 6.59 -12.01 -6.27
CA PHE A 53 6.11 -13.28 -6.78
C PHE A 53 4.59 -13.34 -6.86
N GLY A 54 3.89 -12.87 -5.82
CA GLY A 54 2.42 -12.84 -5.75
C GLY A 54 1.82 -12.02 -6.89
N VAL A 55 2.31 -10.81 -7.10
CA VAL A 55 1.88 -9.94 -8.20
C VAL A 55 2.22 -10.56 -9.57
N ARG A 56 3.44 -11.04 -9.80
CA ARG A 56 3.79 -11.65 -11.11
C ARG A 56 2.94 -12.88 -11.46
N ARG A 57 2.48 -13.62 -10.44
CA ARG A 57 1.61 -14.79 -10.62
C ARG A 57 0.11 -14.47 -10.59
N GLY A 58 -0.28 -13.22 -10.37
CA GLY A 58 -1.70 -12.87 -10.21
C GLY A 58 -2.33 -13.44 -8.92
N SER A 59 -1.51 -13.85 -7.93
CA SER A 59 -1.99 -14.47 -6.69
C SER A 59 -2.27 -13.42 -5.62
N ARG A 60 -3.55 -13.13 -5.39
CA ARG A 60 -3.99 -12.20 -4.34
C ARG A 60 -3.53 -12.61 -2.95
N LEU A 61 -3.60 -13.90 -2.63
CA LEU A 61 -3.22 -14.39 -1.31
C LEU A 61 -1.75 -14.11 -1.01
N LEU A 62 -0.85 -14.47 -1.93
CA LEU A 62 0.58 -14.22 -1.77
C LEU A 62 0.88 -12.72 -1.72
N HIS A 63 0.25 -11.93 -2.60
CA HIS A 63 0.41 -10.47 -2.58
C HIS A 63 0.00 -9.87 -1.23
N ARG A 64 -1.16 -10.24 -0.69
CA ARG A 64 -1.63 -9.76 0.62
C ARG A 64 -0.71 -10.17 1.76
N ILE A 65 -0.25 -11.43 1.80
CA ILE A 65 0.70 -11.90 2.81
C ILE A 65 2.01 -11.13 2.71
N GLY A 66 2.53 -10.93 1.50
CA GLY A 66 3.74 -10.14 1.27
C GLY A 66 3.57 -8.69 1.70
N SER A 67 2.47 -8.03 1.32
CA SER A 67 2.17 -6.65 1.72
C SER A 67 2.02 -6.52 3.24
N ALA A 68 1.34 -7.46 3.89
CA ALA A 68 1.26 -7.52 5.34
C ALA A 68 2.66 -7.69 5.98
N GLY A 69 3.53 -8.50 5.36
CA GLY A 69 4.94 -8.63 5.77
C GLY A 69 5.73 -7.33 5.63
N LEU A 70 5.52 -6.55 4.56
CA LEU A 70 6.13 -5.23 4.39
C LEU A 70 5.71 -4.28 5.52
N PHE A 71 4.42 -4.25 5.85
CA PHE A 71 3.93 -3.52 7.03
C PHE A 71 4.56 -4.03 8.32
N GLY A 72 4.71 -5.34 8.47
CA GLY A 72 5.41 -5.95 9.61
C GLY A 72 6.84 -5.42 9.78
N ALA A 73 7.58 -5.25 8.67
CA ALA A 73 8.91 -4.65 8.70
C ALA A 73 8.89 -3.19 9.18
N VAL A 74 7.92 -2.39 8.73
CA VAL A 74 7.73 -1.00 9.20
C VAL A 74 7.45 -0.97 10.71
N LEU A 75 6.58 -1.86 11.19
CA LEU A 75 6.26 -1.96 12.62
C LEU A 75 7.47 -2.38 13.45
N LEU A 76 8.27 -3.34 12.97
CA LEU A 76 9.50 -3.75 13.64
C LEU A 76 10.52 -2.61 13.71
N ALA A 77 10.65 -1.81 12.65
CA ALA A 77 11.47 -0.61 12.65
C ALA A 77 10.97 0.41 13.69
N GLY A 78 9.65 0.59 13.80
CA GLY A 78 9.05 1.47 14.81
C GLY A 78 9.27 1.01 16.24
N VAL A 79 9.13 -0.28 16.52
CA VAL A 79 9.45 -0.86 17.83
C VAL A 79 10.93 -0.64 18.19
N ALA A 80 11.82 -0.60 17.20
CA ALA A 80 13.22 -0.29 17.39
C ALA A 80 13.52 1.22 17.60
N GLY A 81 12.49 2.07 17.65
CA GLY A 81 12.63 3.50 17.93
C GLY A 81 12.94 4.37 16.70
N THR A 82 12.62 3.89 15.50
CA THR A 82 12.76 4.69 14.27
C THR A 82 11.91 5.95 14.34
N GLU A 83 12.44 7.08 13.85
CA GLU A 83 11.71 8.35 13.87
C GLU A 83 10.38 8.28 13.10
N PRO A 84 9.37 9.09 13.47
CA PRO A 84 8.02 8.99 12.90
C PRO A 84 7.98 9.28 11.39
N VAL A 85 8.74 10.27 10.92
CA VAL A 85 8.72 10.67 9.50
C VAL A 85 9.18 9.54 8.57
N PRO A 86 10.35 8.89 8.77
CA PRO A 86 10.73 7.74 7.94
C PRO A 86 9.76 6.56 8.08
N MET A 87 9.16 6.33 9.25
CA MET A 87 8.09 5.31 9.38
C MET A 87 6.88 5.61 8.50
N LEU A 88 6.43 6.86 8.44
CA LEU A 88 5.31 7.27 7.60
C LEU A 88 5.63 7.12 6.11
N VAL A 89 6.87 7.44 5.70
CA VAL A 89 7.34 7.19 4.33
C VAL A 89 7.32 5.71 4.00
N ALA A 90 7.84 4.85 4.90
CA ALA A 90 7.85 3.42 4.68
C ALA A 90 6.45 2.82 4.66
N ALA A 91 5.56 3.23 5.57
CA ALA A 91 4.17 2.80 5.61
C ALA A 91 3.43 3.22 4.34
N GLY A 92 3.59 4.48 3.90
CA GLY A 92 3.00 4.98 2.66
C GLY A 92 3.49 4.21 1.43
N ALA A 93 4.79 3.92 1.36
CA ALA A 93 5.34 3.07 0.30
C ALA A 93 4.77 1.65 0.34
N ALA A 94 4.53 1.07 1.53
CA ALA A 94 3.89 -0.23 1.67
C ALA A 94 2.43 -0.22 1.18
N VAL A 95 1.68 0.84 1.48
CA VAL A 95 0.31 1.05 0.95
C VAL A 95 0.35 1.09 -0.57
N VAL A 96 1.23 1.91 -1.15
CA VAL A 96 1.35 2.03 -2.62
C VAL A 96 1.73 0.69 -3.26
N ALA A 97 2.61 -0.08 -2.63
CA ALA A 97 2.99 -1.40 -3.10
C ALA A 97 1.80 -2.38 -3.11
N TRP A 98 1.02 -2.35 -2.04
CA TRP A 98 -0.18 -3.16 -1.89
C TRP A 98 -1.27 -2.78 -2.91
N ASP A 99 -1.61 -1.50 -2.97
CA ASP A 99 -2.65 -0.95 -3.85
C ASP A 99 -2.35 -1.20 -5.33
N ALA A 100 -1.14 -0.84 -5.78
CA ALA A 100 -0.74 -1.05 -7.17
C ALA A 100 -0.80 -2.54 -7.55
N GLY A 101 -0.46 -3.44 -6.62
CA GLY A 101 -0.53 -4.88 -6.83
C GLY A 101 -1.95 -5.43 -6.87
N GLU A 102 -2.84 -5.08 -5.93
CA GLU A 102 -4.25 -5.50 -5.99
C GLU A 102 -4.91 -4.95 -7.25
N HIS A 103 -4.70 -3.66 -7.56
CA HIS A 103 -5.24 -3.05 -8.77
C HIS A 103 -4.77 -3.79 -10.04
N GLY A 104 -3.48 -4.12 -10.12
CA GLY A 104 -2.92 -4.87 -11.25
C GLY A 104 -3.47 -6.29 -11.38
N ILE A 105 -3.68 -7.00 -10.26
CA ILE A 105 -4.28 -8.35 -10.24
C ILE A 105 -5.76 -8.29 -10.67
N ASP A 106 -6.48 -7.26 -10.26
CA ASP A 106 -7.89 -7.08 -10.58
C ASP A 106 -8.08 -6.76 -12.06
N LEU A 107 -7.30 -5.83 -12.60
CA LEU A 107 -7.33 -5.49 -14.02
C LEU A 107 -6.87 -6.65 -14.89
N GLY A 108 -5.80 -7.37 -14.50
CA GLY A 108 -5.34 -8.56 -15.24
C GLY A 108 -6.43 -9.62 -15.37
N ARG A 109 -7.19 -9.85 -14.30
CA ARG A 109 -8.31 -10.81 -14.29
C ARG A 109 -9.54 -10.34 -15.08
N GLN A 110 -9.83 -9.04 -15.11
CA GLN A 110 -11.04 -8.50 -15.74
C GLN A 110 -10.85 -8.12 -17.21
N LEU A 111 -9.69 -7.57 -17.56
CA LEU A 111 -9.44 -6.95 -18.86
C LEU A 111 -8.25 -7.58 -19.61
N GLY A 112 -7.48 -8.45 -18.94
CA GLY A 112 -6.27 -9.06 -19.48
C GLY A 112 -5.03 -8.15 -19.40
N HIS A 113 -3.85 -8.77 -19.53
CA HIS A 113 -2.54 -8.14 -19.33
C HIS A 113 -2.32 -6.86 -20.16
N ALA A 114 -2.79 -6.85 -21.41
CA ALA A 114 -2.56 -5.76 -22.37
C ALA A 114 -3.46 -4.53 -22.16
N ALA A 115 -4.51 -4.63 -21.33
CA ALA A 115 -5.46 -3.54 -21.14
C ALA A 115 -4.99 -2.49 -20.12
N VAL A 116 -3.93 -2.77 -19.35
CA VAL A 116 -3.40 -1.83 -18.36
C VAL A 116 -2.60 -0.74 -19.04
N SER A 117 -3.18 0.46 -19.17
CA SER A 117 -2.43 1.63 -19.65
C SER A 117 -1.52 2.19 -18.54
N THR A 118 -0.25 2.46 -18.86
CA THR A 118 0.71 3.06 -17.92
C THR A 118 0.21 4.40 -17.38
N ARG A 119 -0.47 5.19 -18.21
CA ARG A 119 -1.00 6.51 -17.81
C ARG A 119 -2.11 6.39 -16.77
N ALA A 120 -3.06 5.47 -16.95
CA ALA A 120 -4.11 5.25 -15.95
C ALA A 120 -3.54 4.70 -14.64
N GLN A 121 -2.58 3.77 -14.72
CA GLN A 121 -1.88 3.24 -13.55
C GLN A 121 -1.19 4.36 -12.76
N LEU A 122 -0.45 5.25 -13.43
CA LEU A 122 0.23 6.37 -12.78
C LEU A 122 -0.75 7.37 -12.17
N ALA A 123 -1.89 7.62 -12.82
CA ALA A 123 -2.94 8.48 -12.26
C ALA A 123 -3.53 7.86 -10.98
N HIS A 124 -3.84 6.56 -11.00
CA HIS A 124 -4.36 5.85 -9.82
C HIS A 124 -3.36 5.88 -8.66
N VAL A 125 -2.10 5.52 -8.94
CA VAL A 125 -1.01 5.56 -7.97
C VAL A 125 -0.81 6.98 -7.43
N GLY A 126 -0.92 8.01 -8.28
CA GLY A 126 -0.85 9.41 -7.85
C GLY A 126 -1.94 9.78 -6.85
N VAL A 127 -3.17 9.28 -7.04
CA VAL A 127 -4.26 9.44 -6.08
C VAL A 127 -3.96 8.69 -4.78
N THR A 128 -3.49 7.44 -4.86
CA THR A 128 -3.10 6.65 -3.68
C THR A 128 -2.01 7.33 -2.88
N VAL A 129 -0.99 7.90 -3.55
CA VAL A 129 0.07 8.69 -2.91
C VAL A 129 -0.50 9.95 -2.28
N ALA A 130 -1.35 10.71 -2.97
CA ALA A 130 -1.93 11.93 -2.44
C ALA A 130 -2.78 11.66 -1.18
N VAL A 131 -3.62 10.62 -1.21
CA VAL A 131 -4.41 10.20 -0.05
C VAL A 131 -3.50 9.71 1.08
N GLY A 132 -2.51 8.87 0.77
CA GLY A 132 -1.53 8.38 1.73
C GLY A 132 -0.74 9.51 2.41
N SER A 133 -0.32 10.53 1.65
CA SER A 133 0.33 11.72 2.16
C SER A 133 -0.58 12.54 3.07
N ALA A 134 -1.85 12.75 2.70
CA ALA A 134 -2.80 13.44 3.55
C ALA A 134 -3.01 12.71 4.89
N VAL A 135 -3.18 11.38 4.85
CA VAL A 135 -3.28 10.54 6.05
C VAL A 135 -2.00 10.60 6.88
N ALA A 136 -0.82 10.56 6.25
CA ALA A 136 0.46 10.66 6.93
C ALA A 136 0.65 12.01 7.63
N VAL A 137 0.28 13.12 6.98
CA VAL A 137 0.32 14.47 7.57
C VAL A 137 -0.62 14.54 8.79
N VAL A 138 -1.86 14.07 8.66
CA VAL A 138 -2.81 14.04 9.77
C VAL A 138 -2.30 13.18 10.91
N GLY A 139 -1.78 11.99 10.62
CA GLY A 139 -1.20 11.08 11.60
C GLY A 139 0.00 11.68 12.32
N TYR A 140 0.88 12.38 11.61
CA TYR A 140 2.02 13.08 12.18
C TYR A 140 1.59 14.23 13.11
N VAL A 141 0.62 15.04 12.68
CA VAL A 141 0.06 16.13 13.51
C VAL A 141 -0.55 15.57 14.79
N VAL A 142 -1.28 14.46 14.72
CA VAL A 142 -1.84 13.78 15.90
C VAL A 142 -0.74 13.24 16.81
N TYR A 143 0.30 12.62 16.24
CA TYR A 143 1.45 12.12 16.99
C TYR A 143 2.17 13.25 17.74
N ASP A 144 2.46 14.36 17.06
CA ASP A 144 3.15 15.53 17.62
C ASP A 144 2.30 16.22 18.71
N ALA A 145 1.00 16.36 18.45
CA ALA A 145 0.01 16.84 19.41
C ALA A 145 -0.05 15.98 20.69
N ALA A 146 0.11 14.67 20.57
CA ALA A 146 0.06 13.74 21.70
C ALA A 146 1.41 13.65 22.45
N SER A 147 2.53 13.74 21.73
CA SER A 147 3.87 13.60 22.30
C SER A 147 4.30 14.82 23.13
N THR A 148 3.67 15.98 22.93
CA THR A 148 3.88 17.19 23.74
C THR A 148 3.31 17.10 25.16
N GLY A 149 2.60 16.02 25.51
CA GLY A 149 2.09 15.78 26.87
C GLY A 149 1.03 16.78 27.34
N GLN A 150 0.45 17.55 26.42
CA GLN A 150 -0.53 18.59 26.76
C GLN A 150 -1.95 18.02 26.87
N PRO A 151 -2.63 18.17 28.03
CA PRO A 151 -4.02 17.72 28.22
C PRO A 151 -5.00 18.38 27.24
N THR A 152 -4.72 19.60 26.81
CA THR A 152 -5.53 20.41 25.89
C THR A 152 -5.62 19.83 24.49
N THR A 153 -4.54 19.25 23.96
CA THR A 153 -4.53 18.67 22.60
C THR A 153 -5.33 17.38 22.53
N ALA A 154 -5.26 16.55 23.58
CA ALA A 154 -6.10 15.36 23.71
C ALA A 154 -7.59 15.72 23.73
N ILE A 155 -7.96 16.76 24.50
CA ILE A 155 -9.34 17.27 24.54
C ILE A 155 -9.76 17.79 23.16
N ALA A 156 -8.93 18.59 22.49
CA ALA A 156 -9.24 19.13 21.17
C ALA A 156 -9.43 18.03 20.12
N LEU A 157 -8.57 17.00 20.12
CA LEU A 157 -8.68 15.85 19.22
C LEU A 157 -9.92 15.00 19.52
N SER A 158 -10.24 14.74 20.79
CA SER A 158 -11.47 14.03 21.17
C SER A 158 -12.73 14.79 20.78
N LEU A 159 -12.75 16.11 20.96
CA LEU A 159 -13.86 16.97 20.52
C LEU A 159 -13.98 16.97 18.99
N GLY A 160 -12.86 17.10 18.27
CA GLY A 160 -12.83 17.04 16.81
C GLY A 160 -13.35 15.71 16.27
N ALA A 161 -12.90 14.59 16.84
CA ALA A 161 -13.37 13.25 16.49
C ALA A 161 -14.86 13.05 16.78
N ALA A 162 -15.35 13.53 17.93
CA ALA A 162 -16.77 13.48 18.27
C ALA A 162 -17.62 14.27 17.28
N LEU A 163 -17.21 15.50 16.92
CA LEU A 163 -17.89 16.32 15.92
C LEU A 163 -17.92 15.66 14.55
N LEU A 164 -16.80 15.10 14.10
CA LEU A 164 -16.71 14.40 12.81
C LEU A 164 -17.62 13.18 12.79
N PHE A 165 -17.69 12.44 13.89
CA PHE A 165 -18.56 11.28 14.06
C PHE A 165 -20.04 11.67 14.02
N THR A 166 -20.44 12.74 14.72
CA THR A 166 -21.81 13.26 14.66
C THR A 166 -22.17 13.70 13.25
N TYR A 167 -21.28 14.42 12.57
CA TYR A 167 -21.48 14.85 11.19
C TYR A 167 -21.62 13.66 10.22
N ALA A 168 -20.84 12.60 10.42
CA ALA A 168 -20.93 11.40 9.59
C ALA A 168 -22.23 10.60 9.82
N LEU A 169 -22.81 10.66 11.02
CA LEU A 169 -24.12 10.06 11.33
C LEU A 169 -25.30 10.88 10.77
N ASP A 170 -25.12 12.19 10.64
CA ASP A 170 -26.14 13.13 10.13
C ASP A 170 -26.14 13.22 8.59
N ARG A 171 -25.31 12.40 7.91
CA ARG A 171 -25.18 12.31 6.46
C ARG A 171 -25.64 10.95 5.96
#